data_AF-A0A9P5G2A0-F1
#
_entry.id   AF-A0A9P5G2A0-F1
#
_cell.length_a   1.000
_cell.length_b   1.000
_cell.length_c   1.000
_cell.angle_alpha   90.00
_cell.angle_beta   90.00
_cell.angle_gamma   90.00
#
_symmetry.space_group_name_H-M   'P 1'
#
loop_
_entity.id
_entity.type
_entity.pdbx_description
1 polymer ?
#
loop_
_entity_poly.entity_id
_entity_poly.type
_entity_poly.pdbx_seq_one_letter_code
_entity_poly.pdbx_strand_id
1 'polypeptide(L)'
;MTKENILVIHGYAQLRSWWVVDKSRPAEHYNLDRAFATIDAFTAQHGPFVGVIGFSQGASLAALLASRLVTQQQQQQDATAALKFAIIISGFVPNYKPLISTYFSHPVNLASLHVIGANDKVVPPARSRDLAAKFDPSRATLVSHPKDHIIPKDAETVDRIAAFVAEHGAASGLSKL
;
A
#
# COMPACT_ATOMS: atom_id res chain seq x y z
N MET A 1 26.63 -1.21 6.57
CA MET A 1 25.42 -1.39 5.72
C MET A 1 24.23 -0.95 6.55
N THR A 2 23.50 0.08 6.12
CA THR A 2 22.21 0.44 6.72
C THR A 2 21.21 -0.65 6.41
N LYS A 3 20.51 -1.19 7.42
CA LYS A 3 19.44 -2.17 7.19
C LYS A 3 18.26 -1.45 6.53
N GLU A 4 17.80 -1.96 5.40
CA GLU A 4 16.60 -1.48 4.72
C GLU A 4 15.39 -2.29 5.22
N ASN A 5 14.44 -1.63 5.88
CA ASN A 5 13.25 -2.28 6.43
C ASN A 5 12.03 -2.11 5.51
N ILE A 6 11.12 -3.09 5.51
CA ILE A 6 9.81 -3.00 4.84
C ILE A 6 8.72 -2.97 5.91
N LEU A 7 7.84 -1.97 5.85
CA LEU A 7 6.71 -1.84 6.76
C LEU A 7 5.60 -2.81 6.35
N VAL A 8 5.12 -3.64 7.27
CA VAL A 8 4.02 -4.58 7.01
C VAL A 8 2.74 -4.10 7.69
N ILE A 9 1.68 -3.87 6.91
CA ILE A 9 0.37 -3.44 7.38
C ILE A 9 -0.65 -4.56 7.13
N HIS A 10 -0.97 -5.32 8.18
CA HIS A 10 -1.86 -6.47 8.05
C HIS A 10 -3.34 -6.08 7.98
N GLY A 11 -4.18 -6.83 7.25
CA GLY A 11 -5.58 -6.46 7.02
C GLY A 11 -6.54 -6.72 8.18
N TYR A 12 -6.34 -7.83 8.90
CA TYR A 12 -7.17 -8.21 10.04
C TYR A 12 -6.39 -9.15 10.96
N ALA A 13 -6.31 -8.82 12.24
CA ALA A 13 -5.75 -9.72 13.26
C ALA A 13 -6.51 -9.56 14.57
N GLN A 14 -7.00 -10.68 15.13
CA GLN A 14 -7.54 -10.75 16.50
C GLN A 14 -8.56 -9.63 16.84
N LEU A 15 -9.63 -9.47 16.05
CA LEU A 15 -10.68 -8.44 16.22
C LEU A 15 -10.22 -6.99 16.02
N ARG A 16 -9.02 -6.76 15.46
CA ARG A 16 -8.52 -5.40 15.15
C ARG A 16 -8.79 -5.05 13.69
N SER A 17 -9.14 -3.79 13.47
CA SER A 17 -9.30 -3.15 12.16
C SER A 17 -8.63 -1.78 12.16
N TRP A 18 -8.10 -1.36 11.02
CA TRP A 18 -7.55 -0.01 10.85
C TRP A 18 -8.62 1.07 10.83
N TRP A 19 -9.82 0.72 10.36
CA TRP A 19 -11.02 1.52 10.53
C TRP A 19 -12.23 0.60 10.64
N VAL A 20 -13.25 1.08 11.36
CA VAL A 20 -14.50 0.35 11.49
C VAL A 20 -15.33 0.58 10.22
N VAL A 21 -15.87 -0.51 9.67
CA VAL A 21 -16.89 -0.46 8.63
C VAL A 21 -18.23 -0.68 9.31
N ASP A 22 -18.90 0.41 9.70
CA ASP A 22 -20.26 0.35 10.21
C ASP A 22 -21.24 0.35 9.03
N LYS A 23 -21.81 -0.80 8.72
CA LYS A 23 -22.79 -0.95 7.63
C LYS A 23 -24.15 -0.31 7.94
N SER A 24 -24.40 0.08 9.19
CA SER A 24 -25.63 0.76 9.61
C SER A 24 -25.53 2.28 9.48
N ARG A 25 -24.33 2.81 9.24
CA ARG A 25 -24.09 4.24 9.03
C ARG A 25 -23.72 4.51 7.57
N PRO A 26 -24.01 5.72 7.06
CA PRO A 26 -23.44 6.17 5.80
C PRO A 26 -21.91 6.01 5.83
N ALA A 27 -21.28 5.74 4.69
CA ALA A 27 -19.83 5.52 4.57
C ALA A 27 -18.96 6.78 4.90
N GLU A 28 -19.55 7.76 5.58
CA GLU A 28 -19.03 9.10 5.85
C GLU A 28 -18.11 9.17 7.08
N HIS A 29 -17.77 8.04 7.72
CA HIS A 29 -17.10 8.00 9.02
C HIS A 29 -15.84 7.11 9.08
N TYR A 30 -15.03 7.05 8.02
CA TYR A 30 -13.68 6.48 8.18
C TYR A 30 -12.78 7.47 8.91
N ASN A 31 -12.65 7.31 10.23
CA ASN A 31 -11.60 7.97 10.98
C ASN A 31 -10.30 7.16 10.86
N LEU A 32 -9.29 7.74 10.22
CA LEU A 32 -7.95 7.15 10.07
C LEU A 32 -6.92 7.75 11.03
N ASP A 33 -7.29 8.71 11.87
CA ASP A 33 -6.36 9.44 12.74
C ASP A 33 -5.59 8.48 13.63
N ARG A 34 -6.32 7.52 14.23
CA ARG A 34 -5.69 6.49 15.07
C ARG A 34 -4.79 5.56 14.26
N ALA A 35 -5.17 5.21 13.02
CA ALA A 35 -4.38 4.35 12.16
C ALA A 35 -3.07 5.02 11.76
N PHE A 36 -3.13 6.28 11.31
CA PHE A 36 -1.94 7.06 10.96
C PHE A 36 -1.07 7.37 12.18
N ALA A 37 -1.65 7.78 13.31
CA ALA A 37 -0.87 8.00 14.53
C ALA A 37 -0.14 6.74 15.00
N THR A 38 -0.74 5.56 14.84
CA THR A 38 -0.09 4.27 15.15
C THR A 38 1.07 4.00 14.19
N ILE A 39 0.88 4.24 12.89
CA ILE A 39 1.94 4.09 11.88
C ILE A 39 3.07 5.07 12.15
N ASP A 40 2.77 6.34 12.40
CA ASP A 40 3.74 7.41 12.61
C ASP A 40 4.60 7.16 13.85
N ALA A 41 3.99 6.71 14.95
CA ALA A 41 4.74 6.30 16.14
C ALA A 41 5.67 5.11 15.84
N PHE A 42 5.18 4.11 15.10
CA PHE A 42 5.98 2.93 14.74
C PHE A 42 7.13 3.26 13.78
N THR A 43 6.88 4.10 12.77
CA THR A 43 7.90 4.50 11.79
C THR A 43 8.97 5.40 12.41
N ALA A 44 8.60 6.26 13.36
CA ALA A 44 9.56 7.04 14.14
C ALA A 44 10.50 6.16 14.98
N GLN A 45 10.00 5.05 15.53
CA GLN A 45 10.79 4.16 16.39
C GLN A 45 11.62 3.13 15.62
N HIS A 46 11.12 2.64 14.48
CA HIS A 46 11.69 1.48 13.78
C HIS A 46 12.16 1.78 12.35
N GLY A 47 11.99 3.01 11.89
CA GLY A 47 12.46 3.46 10.58
C GLY A 47 13.98 3.48 10.45
N PRO A 48 14.48 3.77 9.23
CA PRO A 48 13.72 4.08 8.03
C PRO A 48 13.11 2.83 7.37
N PHE A 49 11.97 3.02 6.70
CA PHE A 49 11.33 1.99 5.89
C PHE A 49 11.44 2.38 4.41
N VAL A 50 11.97 1.48 3.58
CA VAL A 50 12.15 1.73 2.13
C VAL A 50 10.95 1.28 1.32
N GLY A 51 10.06 0.49 1.90
CA GLY A 51 8.86 0.00 1.23
C GLY A 51 7.75 -0.32 2.22
N VAL A 52 6.54 -0.40 1.71
CA VAL A 52 5.35 -0.82 2.47
C VAL A 52 4.67 -1.98 1.77
N ILE A 53 4.22 -2.97 2.54
CA ILE A 53 3.37 -4.06 2.07
C ILE A 53 2.09 -4.09 2.90
N GLY A 54 0.95 -4.23 2.25
CA GLY A 54 -0.32 -4.39 2.94
C GLY A 54 -1.21 -5.45 2.32
N PHE A 55 -2.11 -5.99 3.14
CA PHE A 55 -3.14 -6.94 2.73
C PHE A 55 -4.55 -6.41 3.08
N SER A 56 -5.52 -6.54 2.17
CA SER A 56 -6.92 -6.17 2.39
C SER A 56 -7.08 -4.72 2.88
N GLN A 57 -7.71 -4.48 4.03
CA GLN A 57 -7.80 -3.16 4.65
C GLN A 57 -6.41 -2.52 4.91
N GLY A 58 -5.41 -3.34 5.25
CA GLY A 58 -4.04 -2.89 5.42
C GLY A 58 -3.36 -2.51 4.10
N ALA A 59 -3.75 -3.12 2.98
CA ALA A 59 -3.31 -2.73 1.64
C ALA A 59 -3.88 -1.37 1.24
N SER A 60 -5.16 -1.13 1.54
CA SER A 60 -5.78 0.17 1.37
C SER A 60 -5.10 1.25 2.22
N LEU A 61 -4.75 0.94 3.47
CA LEU A 61 -3.99 1.87 4.32
C LEU A 61 -2.57 2.12 3.80
N ALA A 62 -1.89 1.09 3.32
CA ALA A 62 -0.57 1.21 2.70
C ALA A 62 -0.59 2.14 1.48
N ALA A 63 -1.64 2.07 0.65
CA ALA A 63 -1.81 2.96 -0.49
C ALA A 63 -2.06 4.42 -0.06
N LEU A 64 -2.86 4.65 0.97
CA LEU A 64 -3.07 6.00 1.53
C LEU A 64 -1.78 6.56 2.14
N LEU A 65 -1.02 5.73 2.88
CA LEU A 65 0.27 6.08 3.44
C LEU A 65 1.27 6.47 2.33
N ALA A 66 1.34 5.66 1.27
CA ALA A 66 2.18 5.95 0.11
C ALA A 66 1.85 7.31 -0.51
N SER A 67 0.57 7.60 -0.72
CA SER A 67 0.15 8.90 -1.24
C SER A 67 0.55 10.06 -0.32
N ARG A 68 0.29 9.93 0.99
CA ARG A 68 0.65 10.94 2.00
C ARG A 68 2.13 11.28 1.93
N LEU A 69 2.99 10.26 1.96
CA LEU A 69 4.45 10.43 1.98
C LEU A 69 4.98 11.01 0.66
N VAL A 70 4.48 10.55 -0.49
CA VAL A 70 4.83 11.13 -1.80
C VAL A 70 4.45 12.62 -1.86
N THR A 71 3.28 12.98 -1.34
CA THR A 71 2.79 14.36 -1.32
C THR A 71 3.67 15.24 -0.41
N GLN A 72 3.99 14.77 0.79
CA GLN A 72 4.88 15.46 1.73
C GLN A 72 6.29 15.66 1.16
N GLN A 73 6.82 14.66 0.44
CA GLN A 73 8.11 14.75 -0.24
C GLN A 73 8.08 15.82 -1.34
N GLN A 74 7.04 15.88 -2.16
CA GLN A 74 6.87 16.90 -3.20
C GLN A 74 6.76 18.31 -2.63
N GLN A 75 6.14 18.44 -1.45
CA GLN A 75 6.01 19.70 -0.72
C GLN A 75 7.25 20.05 0.12
N GLN A 76 8.32 19.27 0.05
CA GLN A 76 9.57 19.44 0.82
C GLN A 76 9.35 19.46 2.35
N GLN A 77 8.29 18.81 2.83
CA GLN A 77 7.94 18.77 4.26
C GLN A 77 8.73 17.70 5.03
N ASP A 78 9.17 16.63 4.34
CA ASP A 78 10.00 15.59 4.94
C ASP A 78 10.92 14.96 3.87
N ALA A 79 12.22 15.22 3.99
CA ALA A 79 13.23 14.68 3.08
C ALA A 79 13.73 13.28 3.49
N THR A 80 13.31 12.78 4.66
CA THR A 80 13.91 11.59 5.31
C THR A 80 13.05 10.32 5.22
N ALA A 81 11.75 10.45 4.93
CA ALA A 81 10.79 9.34 4.91
C ALA A 81 10.31 8.95 3.48
N ALA A 82 11.23 8.77 2.53
CA ALA A 82 10.85 8.39 1.17
C ALA A 82 10.72 6.86 1.03
N LEU A 83 9.47 6.38 0.92
CA LEU A 83 9.21 5.04 0.40
C LEU A 83 9.70 4.96 -1.05
N LYS A 84 10.38 3.87 -1.39
CA LYS A 84 10.77 3.54 -2.77
C LYS A 84 9.67 2.78 -3.50
N PHE A 85 8.90 1.95 -2.79
CA PHE A 85 7.84 1.14 -3.38
C PHE A 85 6.70 0.79 -2.41
N ALA A 86 5.57 0.34 -2.98
CA ALA A 86 4.45 -0.24 -2.25
C ALA A 86 4.00 -1.58 -2.86
N ILE A 87 3.61 -2.53 -2.02
CA ILE A 87 3.02 -3.81 -2.42
C ILE A 87 1.62 -3.93 -1.83
N ILE A 88 0.62 -4.01 -2.70
CA ILE A 88 -0.79 -3.86 -2.39
C ILE A 88 -1.49 -5.18 -2.73
N ILE A 89 -1.78 -6.00 -1.72
CA ILE A 89 -2.38 -7.33 -1.89
C ILE A 89 -3.87 -7.26 -1.54
N SER A 90 -4.75 -7.55 -2.50
CA SER A 90 -6.22 -7.45 -2.32
C SER A 90 -6.70 -6.12 -1.72
N GLY A 91 -6.04 -5.00 -2.08
CA GLY A 91 -6.44 -3.66 -1.64
C GLY A 91 -7.64 -3.11 -2.42
N PHE A 92 -8.27 -2.07 -1.87
CA PHE A 92 -9.39 -1.35 -2.48
C PHE A 92 -9.35 0.15 -2.18
N VAL A 93 -9.99 0.98 -2.99
CA VAL A 93 -10.21 2.39 -2.65
C VAL A 93 -11.21 2.46 -1.48
N PRO A 94 -10.85 3.07 -0.33
CA PRO A 94 -11.81 3.28 0.76
C PRO A 94 -12.99 4.12 0.25
N ASN A 95 -14.21 3.65 0.50
CA ASN A 95 -15.44 4.31 0.07
C ASN A 95 -15.78 5.54 0.93
N TYR A 96 -14.91 6.55 0.96
CA TYR A 96 -15.14 7.81 1.66
C TYR A 96 -14.55 8.97 0.86
N LYS A 97 -15.42 9.83 0.32
CA LYS A 97 -15.05 10.88 -0.64
C LYS A 97 -13.92 11.80 -0.15
N PRO A 98 -13.91 12.30 1.11
CA PRO A 98 -12.82 13.12 1.62
C PRO A 98 -11.46 12.43 1.54
N LEU A 99 -11.36 11.13 1.88
CA LEU A 99 -10.09 10.41 1.73
C LEU A 99 -9.66 10.31 0.27
N ILE A 100 -10.60 10.06 -0.64
CA ILE A 100 -10.30 10.00 -2.06
C ILE A 100 -9.79 11.36 -2.57
N SER A 101 -10.45 12.46 -2.20
CA SER A 101 -10.03 13.80 -2.61
C SER A 101 -8.71 14.23 -1.96
N THR A 102 -8.43 13.80 -0.73
CA THR A 102 -7.20 14.19 -0.02
C THR A 102 -6.00 13.37 -0.48
N TYR A 103 -6.15 12.05 -0.62
CA TYR A 103 -5.03 11.14 -0.89
C TYR A 103 -4.96 10.65 -2.33
N PHE A 104 -6.00 10.84 -3.15
CA PHE A 104 -6.00 10.37 -4.53
C PHE A 104 -6.48 11.46 -5.51
N SER A 105 -6.21 12.73 -5.19
CA SER A 105 -6.42 13.88 -6.08
C SER A 105 -5.52 13.85 -7.31
N HIS A 106 -4.33 13.25 -7.17
CA HIS A 106 -3.37 13.05 -8.24
C HIS A 106 -2.84 11.60 -8.21
N PRO A 107 -2.35 11.07 -9.35
CA PRO A 107 -1.72 9.76 -9.37
C PRO A 107 -0.55 9.67 -8.38
N VAL A 108 -0.53 8.60 -7.59
CA VAL A 108 0.57 8.34 -6.65
C VAL A 108 1.81 7.95 -7.45
N ASN A 109 2.80 8.86 -7.51
CA ASN A 109 4.06 8.65 -8.22
C ASN A 109 5.04 7.80 -7.39
N LEU A 110 4.71 6.53 -7.21
CA LEU A 110 5.50 5.53 -6.48
C LEU A 110 5.47 4.21 -7.25
N ALA A 111 6.60 3.49 -7.29
CA ALA A 111 6.60 2.12 -7.80
C ALA A 111 5.64 1.27 -6.98
N SER A 112 4.70 0.60 -7.63
CA SER A 112 3.68 -0.20 -6.93
C SER A 112 3.45 -1.54 -7.59
N LEU A 113 3.29 -2.57 -6.76
CA LEU A 113 2.87 -3.91 -7.16
C LEU A 113 1.48 -4.21 -6.61
N HIS A 114 0.51 -4.41 -7.49
CA HIS A 114 -0.86 -4.73 -7.14
C HIS A 114 -1.12 -6.22 -7.38
N VAL A 115 -1.28 -6.97 -6.29
CA VAL A 115 -1.52 -8.41 -6.31
C VAL A 115 -3.01 -8.67 -6.11
N ILE A 116 -3.63 -9.31 -7.09
CA ILE A 116 -5.08 -9.42 -7.25
C ILE A 116 -5.49 -10.90 -7.29
N GLY A 117 -6.30 -11.33 -6.33
CA GLY A 117 -6.94 -12.64 -6.37
C GLY A 117 -8.05 -12.66 -7.41
N ALA A 118 -7.90 -13.46 -8.47
CA ALA A 118 -8.86 -13.54 -9.57
C ALA A 118 -10.25 -14.01 -9.12
N ASN A 119 -10.30 -14.78 -8.03
CA ASN A 119 -11.52 -15.32 -7.44
C ASN A 119 -11.90 -14.62 -6.11
N ASP A 120 -11.30 -13.47 -5.81
CA ASP A 120 -11.53 -12.73 -4.57
C ASP A 120 -13.00 -12.25 -4.48
N LYS A 121 -13.75 -12.76 -3.51
CA LYS A 121 -15.16 -12.38 -3.28
C LYS A 121 -15.34 -11.29 -2.23
N VAL A 122 -14.31 -11.03 -1.42
CA VAL A 122 -14.33 -10.02 -0.36
C VAL A 122 -13.97 -8.65 -0.93
N VAL A 123 -12.92 -8.63 -1.74
CA VAL A 123 -12.46 -7.50 -2.52
C VAL A 123 -12.44 -7.94 -3.99
N PRO A 124 -13.58 -7.82 -4.71
CA PRO A 124 -13.65 -8.20 -6.12
C PRO A 124 -12.51 -7.60 -6.95
N PRO A 125 -11.94 -8.33 -7.92
CA PRO A 125 -10.78 -7.90 -8.70
C PRO A 125 -10.89 -6.47 -9.27
N ALA A 126 -12.10 -6.06 -9.68
CA ALA A 126 -12.36 -4.71 -10.17
C ALA A 126 -11.97 -3.64 -9.14
N ARG A 127 -12.28 -3.84 -7.84
CA ARG A 127 -11.95 -2.88 -6.77
C ARG A 127 -10.45 -2.76 -6.53
N SER A 128 -9.70 -3.84 -6.72
CA SER A 128 -8.23 -3.79 -6.65
C SER A 128 -7.63 -3.09 -7.86
N ARG A 129 -8.20 -3.26 -9.05
CA ARG A 129 -7.82 -2.49 -10.24
C ARG A 129 -8.16 -1.00 -10.09
N ASP A 130 -9.29 -0.66 -9.49
CA ASP A 130 -9.65 0.74 -9.21
C ASP A 130 -8.62 1.41 -8.29
N LEU A 131 -8.08 0.67 -7.31
CA LEU A 131 -7.01 1.17 -6.45
C LEU A 131 -5.69 1.29 -7.23
N ALA A 132 -5.35 0.32 -8.08
CA ALA A 132 -4.17 0.41 -8.95
C ALA A 132 -4.22 1.63 -9.88
N ALA A 133 -5.40 1.98 -10.39
CA ALA A 133 -5.62 3.18 -11.20
C ALA A 133 -5.44 4.51 -10.43
N LYS A 134 -5.19 4.48 -9.11
CA LYS A 134 -4.79 5.66 -8.33
C LYS A 134 -3.28 5.89 -8.33
N PHE A 135 -2.49 4.95 -8.81
CA PHE A 135 -1.05 5.09 -8.97
C PHE A 135 -0.70 5.55 -10.39
N ASP A 136 0.51 6.07 -10.57
CA ASP A 136 1.04 6.36 -11.91
C ASP A 136 1.05 5.07 -12.76
N PRO A 137 0.34 5.05 -13.91
CA PRO A 137 0.23 3.85 -14.73
C PRO A 137 1.56 3.35 -15.30
N SER A 138 2.58 4.22 -15.41
CA SER A 138 3.94 3.82 -15.83
C SER A 138 4.73 3.13 -14.72
N ARG A 139 4.25 3.18 -13.47
CA ARG A 139 4.93 2.65 -12.27
C ARG A 139 4.09 1.63 -11.50
N ALA A 140 2.88 1.33 -11.96
CA ALA A 140 1.96 0.39 -11.35
C ALA A 140 1.96 -0.95 -12.09
N THR A 141 2.48 -1.99 -11.44
CA THR A 141 2.54 -3.36 -11.97
C THR A 141 1.38 -4.19 -11.40
N LEU A 142 0.69 -4.94 -12.25
CA LEU A 142 -0.41 -5.83 -11.84
C LEU A 142 0.01 -7.30 -11.89
N VAL A 143 -0.33 -8.03 -10.83
CA VAL A 143 -0.15 -9.47 -10.67
C VAL A 143 -1.52 -10.07 -10.38
N SER A 144 -1.95 -11.07 -11.17
CA SER A 144 -3.16 -11.85 -10.84
C SER A 144 -2.76 -13.24 -10.38
N HIS A 145 -3.45 -13.79 -9.39
CA HIS A 145 -3.30 -15.19 -8.96
C HIS A 145 -4.69 -15.86 -8.86
N PRO A 146 -4.81 -17.20 -8.99
CA PRO A 146 -6.11 -17.87 -9.13
C PRO A 146 -6.88 -18.05 -7.81
N LYS A 147 -6.42 -17.45 -6.70
CA LYS A 147 -7.00 -17.68 -5.36
C LYS A 147 -8.02 -16.58 -5.00
N ASP A 148 -8.72 -16.80 -3.90
CA ASP A 148 -9.69 -15.87 -3.29
C ASP A 148 -8.94 -14.78 -2.48
N HIS A 149 -9.58 -14.20 -1.46
CA HIS A 149 -9.05 -13.17 -0.57
C HIS A 149 -7.94 -13.67 0.37
N ILE A 150 -6.74 -13.90 -0.17
CA ILE A 150 -5.60 -14.42 0.58
C ILE A 150 -4.30 -13.70 0.22
N ILE A 151 -3.32 -13.79 1.12
CA ILE A 151 -1.92 -13.55 0.76
C ILE A 151 -1.44 -14.78 -0.02
N PRO A 152 -1.01 -14.63 -1.29
CA PRO A 152 -0.57 -15.74 -2.11
C PRO A 152 0.71 -16.36 -1.55
N LYS A 153 0.83 -17.68 -1.72
CA LYS A 153 1.97 -18.50 -1.29
C LYS A 153 2.49 -19.40 -2.40
N ASP A 154 1.87 -19.33 -3.58
CA ASP A 154 2.35 -20.03 -4.76
C ASP A 154 3.67 -19.40 -5.24
N ALA A 155 4.57 -20.25 -5.73
CA ALA A 155 5.93 -19.86 -6.09
C ALA A 155 5.94 -18.72 -7.11
N GLU A 156 5.12 -18.81 -8.16
CA GLU A 156 5.06 -17.79 -9.21
C GLU A 156 4.76 -16.40 -8.66
N THR A 157 3.72 -16.26 -7.82
CA THR A 157 3.37 -14.96 -7.25
C THR A 157 4.42 -14.46 -6.26
N VAL A 158 5.00 -15.35 -5.45
CA VAL A 158 6.06 -15.00 -4.50
C VAL A 158 7.31 -14.54 -5.23
N ASP A 159 7.70 -15.20 -6.32
CA ASP A 159 8.88 -14.84 -7.13
C ASP A 159 8.68 -13.46 -7.78
N ARG A 160 7.47 -13.14 -8.24
CA ARG A 160 7.14 -11.81 -8.78
C ARG A 160 7.22 -10.72 -7.71
N ILE A 161 6.76 -11.01 -6.49
CA ILE A 161 6.89 -10.08 -5.34
C ILE A 161 8.38 -9.88 -5.01
N ALA A 162 9.17 -10.96 -4.94
CA ALA A 162 10.59 -10.89 -4.63
C ALA A 162 11.38 -10.12 -5.72
N ALA A 163 11.10 -10.37 -6.99
CA ALA A 163 11.71 -9.66 -8.11
C ALA A 163 11.42 -8.15 -8.05
N PHE A 164 10.17 -7.77 -7.77
CA PHE A 164 9.78 -6.37 -7.61
C PHE A 164 10.51 -5.70 -6.44
N VAL A 165 10.65 -6.39 -5.30
CA VAL A 165 11.42 -5.89 -4.16
C VAL A 165 12.90 -5.73 -4.53
N ALA A 166 13.49 -6.67 -5.26
CA ALA A 166 14.88 -6.56 -5.70
C ALA A 166 15.11 -5.38 -6.66
N GLU A 167 14.18 -5.16 -7.59
CA GLU A 167 14.23 -4.07 -8.57
C GLU A 167 14.10 -2.68 -7.93
N HIS A 168 13.15 -2.51 -7.00
CA HIS A 168 12.83 -1.19 -6.44
C HIS A 168 13.36 -0.94 -5.03
N GLY A 169 13.81 -1.99 -4.34
CA GLY A 169 14.35 -1.92 -2.98
C GLY A 169 15.81 -1.49 -2.93
N ALA A 170 16.62 -1.89 -3.91
CA ALA A 170 18.03 -1.50 -3.97
C ALA A 170 18.19 0.02 -4.03
N ALA A 171 19.26 0.56 -3.44
CA ALA A 171 19.65 1.94 -3.70
C ALA A 171 19.80 2.13 -5.22
N SER A 172 19.00 3.01 -5.81
CA SER A 172 19.24 3.52 -7.15
C SER A 172 20.59 4.22 -7.16
N GLY A 173 21.62 3.42 -7.39
CA GLY A 173 23.04 3.74 -7.32
C GLY A 173 23.82 2.66 -8.07
N LEU A 174 23.30 2.20 -9.21
CA LEU A 174 24.14 1.54 -10.21
C LEU A 174 24.85 2.65 -10.99
N SER A 175 25.99 3.11 -10.45
CA SER A 175 27.08 3.50 -11.34
C SER A 175 27.46 2.24 -12.10
N LYS A 176 27.04 2.15 -13.36
CA LYS A 176 27.79 1.35 -14.32
C LYS A 176 29.14 2.04 -14.45
N LEU A 177 30.17 1.50 -13.80
CA LEU A 177 31.54 1.62 -14.30
C LEU A 177 31.66 0.66 -15.48
#